data_AF-A0A6J4TJ14-F1
#
_entry.id   AF-A0A6J4TJ14-F1
#
_cell.length_a   1.000
_cell.length_b   1.000
_cell.length_c   1.000
_cell.angle_alpha   90.00
_cell.angle_beta   90.00
_cell.angle_gamma   90.00
#
_symmetry.space_group_name_H-M   'P 1'
#
loop_
_entity.id
_entity.type
_entity.pdbx_description
1 polymer ?
#
loop_
_entity_poly.entity_id
_entity_poly.type
_entity_poly.pdbx_seq_one_letter_code
_entity_poly.pdbx_strand_id
1 'polypeptide(L)' 'DAPLDRRVVVETAMAMVDVIRADELSRLSVCADERCGGLVLDLSRNRSRRFCSTTCTNRNAVAAYRARARGDAGP' A
#
# COMPACT_ATOMS: atom_id res chain seq x y z
N ASP A 1 -8.12 -33.29 -2.62
CA ASP A 1 -7.80 -31.86 -2.44
C ASP A 1 -8.11 -31.39 -1.03
N ALA A 2 -7.26 -30.51 -0.49
CA ALA A 2 -7.55 -29.81 0.76
C ALA A 2 -8.56 -28.66 0.53
N PRO A 3 -9.34 -28.27 1.56
CA PRO A 3 -10.23 -27.11 1.51
C PRO A 3 -9.54 -25.82 1.04
N LEU A 4 -10.28 -24.95 0.34
CA LEU A 4 -9.72 -23.73 -0.28
C LEU A 4 -9.11 -22.79 0.76
N ASP A 5 -9.81 -22.57 1.88
CA ASP A 5 -9.35 -21.77 3.00
C ASP A 5 -7.99 -22.25 3.53
N ARG A 6 -7.82 -23.58 3.69
CA ARG A 6 -6.56 -24.15 4.14
C ARG A 6 -5.44 -23.95 3.14
N ARG A 7 -5.72 -24.10 1.85
CA ARG A 7 -4.75 -23.85 0.78
C ARG A 7 -4.34 -22.37 0.77
N VAL A 8 -5.30 -21.45 0.80
CA VAL A 8 -5.03 -20.01 0.85
C VAL A 8 -4.14 -19.64 2.02
N VAL A 9 -4.40 -20.18 3.22
CA VAL A 9 -3.57 -19.93 4.40
C VAL A 9 -2.14 -20.43 4.22
N VAL A 10 -1.96 -21.66 3.73
CA VAL A 10 -0.61 -22.24 3.53
C VAL A 10 0.17 -21.46 2.48
N GLU A 11 -0.43 -21.17 1.33
CA GLU A 11 0.25 -20.43 0.26
C GLU A 11 0.61 -19.01 0.69
N THR A 12 -0.28 -18.31 1.40
CA THR A 12 0.01 -16.96 1.91
C THR A 12 1.12 -16.97 2.96
N ALA A 13 1.16 -17.98 3.83
CA ALA A 13 2.20 -18.12 4.84
C ALA A 13 3.57 -18.41 4.20
N MET A 14 3.63 -19.29 3.21
CA MET A 14 4.86 -19.59 2.48
C MET A 14 5.39 -18.36 1.73
N ALA A 15 4.50 -17.61 1.05
CA ALA A 15 4.88 -16.37 0.39
C ALA A 15 5.45 -15.34 1.39
N MET A 16 4.90 -15.25 2.61
CA MET A 16 5.43 -14.36 3.64
C MET A 16 6.81 -14.82 4.15
N VAL A 17 7.05 -16.13 4.27
CA VAL A 17 8.37 -16.68 4.62
C VAL A 17 9.41 -16.27 3.57
N ASP A 18 9.06 -16.29 2.29
CA ASP A 18 9.97 -15.88 1.22
C ASP A 18 10.32 -14.39 1.31
N VAL A 19 9.34 -13.52 1.62
CA VAL A 19 9.60 -12.09 1.87
C VAL A 19 10.59 -11.88 3.02
N ILE A 20 10.41 -12.62 4.11
CA ILE A 20 11.31 -12.54 5.28
C ILE A 20 12.71 -13.03 4.91
N ARG A 21 12.83 -14.19 4.23
CA ARG A 21 14.13 -14.76 3.85
C ARG A 21 14.89 -13.92 2.83
N ALA A 22 14.17 -13.20 1.98
CA ALA A 22 14.76 -12.27 1.01
C ALA A 22 15.13 -10.91 1.63
N ASP A 23 14.86 -10.67 2.93
CA ASP A 23 15.00 -9.37 3.60
C ASP A 23 14.22 -8.24 2.89
N GLU A 24 13.05 -8.58 2.34
CA GLU A 24 12.23 -7.69 1.52
C GLU A 24 11.04 -7.10 2.30
N LEU A 25 11.09 -7.10 3.63
CA LEU A 25 10.06 -6.51 4.49
C LEU A 25 9.83 -5.02 4.22
N SER A 26 10.83 -4.32 3.69
CA SER A 26 10.71 -2.91 3.26
C SER A 26 9.67 -2.68 2.15
N ARG A 27 9.19 -3.74 1.47
CA ARG A 27 8.08 -3.66 0.51
C ARG A 27 6.72 -3.61 1.18
N LEU A 28 6.64 -3.92 2.46
CA LEU A 28 5.43 -3.90 3.25
C LEU A 28 5.42 -2.65 4.13
N SER A 29 4.37 -1.85 4.01
CA SER A 29 4.17 -0.69 4.87
C SER A 29 2.69 -0.48 5.17
N VAL A 30 2.39 0.38 6.13
CA VAL A 30 1.02 0.91 6.28
C VAL A 30 0.79 1.99 5.22
N CYS A 31 -0.45 2.10 4.76
CA CYS A 31 -0.87 3.15 3.84
C CYS A 31 -0.57 4.53 4.41
N ALA A 32 -0.01 5.42 3.59
CA ALA A 32 0.32 6.79 3.99
C ALA A 32 -0.90 7.73 4.07
N ASP A 33 -2.12 7.24 3.83
CA ASP A 33 -3.34 8.01 4.10
C ASP A 33 -3.65 7.87 5.59
N GLU A 34 -3.67 8.98 6.31
CA GLU A 34 -3.91 9.05 7.77
C GLU A 34 -5.22 8.39 8.21
N ARG A 35 -6.19 8.26 7.30
CA ARG A 35 -7.49 7.62 7.55
C ARG A 35 -7.54 6.17 7.06
N CYS A 36 -6.41 5.57 6.69
CA CYS A 36 -6.32 4.22 6.14
C CYS A 36 -5.25 3.38 6.84
N GLY A 37 -5.67 2.29 7.50
CA GLY A 37 -4.75 1.29 8.07
C GLY A 37 -4.39 0.14 7.12
N GLY A 38 -4.62 0.29 5.81
CA GLY A 38 -4.42 -0.78 4.83
C GLY A 38 -2.93 -1.11 4.59
N LEU A 39 -2.65 -2.35 4.23
CA LEU A 39 -1.31 -2.81 3.85
C LEU A 39 -0.94 -2.28 2.45
N VAL A 40 0.27 -1.75 2.33
CA VAL A 40 0.95 -1.49 1.06
C VAL A 40 1.86 -2.68 0.77
N LEU A 41 1.69 -3.27 -0.41
CA LEU A 41 2.67 -4.18 -1.01
C LEU A 41 3.31 -3.46 -2.20
N ASP A 42 4.57 -3.06 -2.04
CA ASP A 42 5.31 -2.30 -3.05
C ASP A 42 6.05 -3.21 -4.03
N LEU A 43 5.35 -3.50 -5.14
CA LEU A 43 5.89 -4.22 -6.29
C LEU A 43 6.49 -3.27 -7.34
N SER A 44 6.61 -1.98 -7.06
CA SER A 44 7.23 -1.04 -8.00
C SER A 44 8.74 -1.26 -8.06
N ARG A 45 9.33 -0.92 -9.21
CA ARG A 45 10.78 -1.02 -9.43
C ARG A 45 11.58 -0.19 -8.42
N ASN A 46 11.09 1.00 -8.09
CA ASN A 46 11.83 2.00 -7.32
C ASN A 46 11.38 2.09 -5.85
N ARG A 47 10.57 1.13 -5.38
CA ARG A 47 10.03 1.12 -4.01
C ARG A 47 9.37 2.46 -3.60
N SER A 48 8.57 3.02 -4.51
CA SER A 48 7.98 4.36 -4.36
C SER A 48 6.48 4.34 -4.04
N ARG A 49 5.86 3.16 -3.88
CA ARG A 49 4.43 3.07 -3.61
C ARG A 49 4.18 3.41 -2.14
N ARG A 50 3.33 4.41 -1.90
CA ARG A 50 2.98 4.90 -0.55
C ARG A 50 1.54 4.58 -0.13
N PHE A 51 0.68 4.20 -1.07
CA PHE A 51 -0.75 4.01 -0.82
C PHE A 51 -1.19 2.60 -1.21
N CYS A 52 -2.12 2.03 -0.42
CA CYS A 52 -2.57 0.65 -0.58
C CYS A 52 -3.32 0.42 -1.90
N SER A 53 -3.97 1.45 -2.46
CA SER A 53 -4.78 1.35 -3.67
C SER A 53 -4.86 2.67 -4.43
N THR A 54 -5.34 2.61 -5.68
CA THR A 54 -5.64 3.77 -6.51
C THR A 54 -6.60 4.75 -5.82
N THR A 55 -7.54 4.24 -5.03
CA THR A 55 -8.49 5.09 -4.28
C THR A 55 -7.76 6.00 -3.28
N CYS A 56 -6.82 5.45 -2.49
CA CYS A 56 -6.05 6.24 -1.54
C CYS A 56 -5.07 7.20 -2.25
N THR A 57 -4.46 6.77 -3.36
CA THR A 57 -3.64 7.64 -4.21
C THR A 57 -4.43 8.84 -4.70
N ASN A 58 -5.60 8.61 -5.30
CA ASN A 58 -6.44 9.67 -5.86
C ASN A 58 -6.96 10.61 -4.77
N ARG A 59 -7.38 10.08 -3.62
CA ARG A 59 -7.85 10.89 -2.48
C ARG A 59 -6.79 11.90 -2.03
N ASN A 60 -5.56 11.45 -1.86
CA ASN A 60 -4.46 12.31 -1.42
C ASN A 60 -4.02 13.30 -2.52
N ALA A 61 -4.02 12.88 -3.78
CA ALA A 61 -3.75 13.77 -4.91
C ALA A 61 -4.78 14.92 -5.00
N VAL A 62 -6.08 14.61 -4.86
CA VAL A 62 -7.15 15.61 -4.86
C VAL A 62 -7.05 16.55 -3.67
N ALA A 63 -6.75 16.03 -2.48
CA ALA A 63 -6.56 16.86 -1.28
C ALA A 63 -5.40 17.85 -1.47
N ALA A 64 -4.26 17.38 -1.98
CA ALA A 64 -3.09 18.22 -2.26
C ALA A 64 -3.38 19.26 -3.35
N TYR A 65 -4.07 18.87 -4.43
CA TYR A 65 -4.50 19.80 -5.48
C TYR A 65 -5.38 20.92 -4.93
N ARG A 66 -6.40 20.59 -4.13
CA ARG A 66 -7.30 21.57 -3.51
C ARG A 66 -6.57 22.48 -2.52
N ALA A 67 -5.57 21.97 -1.80
CA ALA A 67 -4.76 22.78 -0.89
C ALA A 67 -3.93 23.83 -1.65
N ARG A 68 -3.33 23.44 -2.78
CA ARG A 68 -2.60 24.37 -3.66
C ARG A 68 -3.51 25.41 -4.28
N ALA A 69 -4.68 25.00 -4.79
CA ALA A 69 -5.65 25.93 -5.37
C ALA A 69 -6.14 27.00 -4.38
N ARG A 70 -6.29 26.65 -3.10
CA ARG A 70 -6.61 27.63 -2.04
C ARG A 70 -5.45 28.55 -1.68
N GLY A 71 -4.21 28.09 -1.82
CA GLY A 71 -3.01 28.91 -1.58
C GLY A 71 -2.65 29.83 -2.74
N ASP A 72 -3.00 29.42 -3.96
CA ASP A 72 -2.85 30.23 -5.19
C ASP A 72 -3.95 31.30 -5.29
N ALA A 73 -5.11 31.03 -4.69
CA ALA A 73 -6.16 32.02 -4.40
C ALA A 73 -5.90 32.78 -3.08
N GLY A 74 -4.64 33.19 -2.84
CA GLY A 74 -4.30 34.11 -1.75
C GLY A 74 -5.11 35.42 -1.82
N PRO A 75 -5.23 36.17 -0.70
CA PRO A 75 -6.29 37.17 -0.46
C PRO A 75 -6.49 38.21 -1.57
#